data_AF-A0AAJ1VZ47-F1
#
_entry.id   AF-A0AAJ1VZ47-F1
#
_cell.length_a   1.000
_cell.length_b   1.000
_cell.length_c   1.000
_cell.angle_alpha   90.00
_cell.angle_beta   90.00
_cell.angle_gamma   90.00
#
_symmetry.space_group_name_H-M   'P 1'
#
loop_
_entity.id
_entity.type
_entity.pdbx_description
1 polymer ?
#
loop_
_entity_poly.entity_id
_entity_poly.type
_entity_poly.pdbx_seq_one_letter_code
_entity_poly.pdbx_strand_id
1 'polypeptide(L)'
;QGASHEIQHLPGEGVRVLSVTATLTLSRDLLPVQWPEDNFSLEIDVPSSGWRTSTITSHDNITENASATIERTEMNPSPESGYTVYADSKEELEQSLLNDPNGRFGQGDWIWTITAMQCDPDTPVDGVDPDQGNDWAFNANFVVLILRISEVAI
;
A
#
# COMPACT_ATOMS: atom_id res chain seq x y z
N GLN A 1 -8.43 -5.49 -21.00
CA GLN A 1 -9.04 -6.21 -19.85
C GLN A 1 -8.07 -7.17 -19.18
N GLY A 2 -8.09 -7.21 -17.84
CA GLY A 2 -7.33 -8.19 -17.04
C GLY A 2 -5.83 -7.93 -16.89
N ALA A 3 -5.36 -6.73 -17.26
CA ALA A 3 -3.99 -6.32 -17.01
C ALA A 3 -3.82 -6.06 -15.51
N SER A 4 -2.87 -6.76 -14.90
CA SER A 4 -2.43 -6.51 -13.53
C SER A 4 -1.08 -5.82 -13.53
N HIS A 5 -0.92 -4.89 -12.60
CA HIS A 5 0.35 -4.24 -12.31
C HIS A 5 0.74 -4.54 -10.87
N GLU A 6 1.94 -5.08 -10.69
CA GLU A 6 2.47 -5.45 -9.38
C GLU A 6 3.58 -4.49 -8.97
N ILE A 7 3.51 -3.98 -7.74
CA ILE A 7 4.52 -3.10 -7.14
C ILE A 7 4.99 -3.76 -5.84
N GLN A 8 6.27 -4.14 -5.81
CA GLN A 8 6.91 -4.74 -4.64
C GLN A 8 7.86 -3.76 -3.98
N HIS A 9 7.83 -3.67 -2.64
CA HIS A 9 8.81 -2.91 -1.86
C HIS A 9 8.92 -3.39 -0.40
N LEU A 10 9.87 -2.81 0.35
CA LEU A 10 10.25 -3.19 1.71
C LEU A 10 10.09 -2.00 2.68
N PRO A 11 8.87 -1.59 3.06
CA PRO A 11 8.66 -0.40 3.86
C PRO A 11 9.13 -0.56 5.32
N GLY A 12 9.35 -1.79 5.78
CA GLY A 12 9.87 -2.12 7.10
C GLY A 12 11.40 -2.22 7.19
N GLU A 13 12.15 -2.04 6.09
CA GLU A 13 13.60 -2.17 6.14
C GLU A 13 14.23 -1.09 7.03
N GLY A 14 14.89 -1.51 8.11
CA GLY A 14 15.55 -0.60 9.06
C GLY A 14 14.60 0.20 9.98
N VAL A 15 13.29 0.00 9.87
CA VAL A 15 12.27 0.77 10.60
C VAL A 15 11.13 -0.12 11.07
N ARG A 16 10.30 0.36 12.00
CA ARG A 16 9.03 -0.32 12.34
C ARG A 16 7.86 0.43 11.71
N VAL A 17 7.01 -0.26 10.96
CA VAL A 17 5.83 0.37 10.34
C VAL A 17 4.70 0.46 11.36
N LEU A 18 4.16 1.66 11.59
CA LEU A 18 3.08 1.90 12.55
C LEU A 18 1.71 1.92 11.88
N SER A 19 1.64 2.52 10.69
CA SER A 19 0.44 2.55 9.88
C SER A 19 0.74 2.73 8.40
N VAL A 20 -0.23 2.38 7.57
CA VAL A 20 -0.24 2.63 6.14
C VAL A 20 -1.60 3.15 5.71
N THR A 21 -1.59 4.14 4.82
CA THR A 21 -2.77 4.60 4.09
C THR A 21 -2.40 4.63 2.62
N ALA A 22 -3.02 3.76 1.84
CA ALA A 22 -2.79 3.65 0.41
C ALA A 22 -4.06 4.00 -0.37
N THR A 23 -3.92 4.87 -1.35
CA THR A 23 -5.01 5.36 -2.18
C THR A 23 -4.67 5.16 -3.66
N LEU A 24 -5.57 4.47 -4.36
CA LEU A 24 -5.62 4.42 -5.81
C LEU A 24 -6.62 5.47 -6.29
N THR A 25 -6.24 6.30 -7.25
CA THR A 25 -7.11 7.31 -7.86
C THR A 25 -7.11 7.14 -9.36
N LEU A 26 -8.30 7.04 -9.95
CA LEU A 26 -8.48 7.01 -11.40
C LEU A 26 -8.63 8.45 -11.90
N SER A 27 -7.83 8.81 -12.89
CA SER A 27 -7.87 10.12 -13.52
C SER A 27 -9.01 10.14 -14.53
N ARG A 28 -9.89 11.13 -14.39
CA ARG A 28 -11.00 11.32 -15.33
C ARG A 28 -10.55 12.16 -16.52
N ASP A 29 -10.77 11.66 -17.74
CA ASP A 29 -10.69 12.50 -18.94
C ASP A 29 -12.08 13.07 -19.26
N LEU A 30 -12.27 14.36 -18.99
CA LEU A 30 -13.54 15.07 -19.16
C LEU A 30 -13.79 15.40 -20.63
N LEU A 31 -14.06 14.38 -21.46
CA LEU A 31 -14.46 14.58 -22.84
C LEU A 31 -15.98 14.70 -23.01
N PRO A 32 -16.47 15.45 -24.04
CA PRO A 32 -17.90 15.68 -24.28
C PRO A 32 -18.68 14.44 -24.76
N VAL A 33 -18.02 13.32 -25.02
CA VAL A 33 -18.63 12.02 -25.34
C VAL A 33 -18.16 11.03 -24.27
N GLN A 34 -18.99 10.78 -23.26
CA GLN A 34 -18.62 9.94 -22.12
C GLN A 34 -18.84 8.47 -22.44
N TRP A 35 -17.74 7.73 -22.57
CA TRP A 35 -17.77 6.27 -22.42
C TRP A 35 -17.69 5.95 -20.91
N PRO A 36 -18.38 4.90 -20.45
CA PRO A 36 -18.27 4.49 -19.06
C PRO A 36 -16.83 4.03 -18.77
N GLU A 37 -16.37 4.26 -17.55
CA GLU A 37 -14.98 4.05 -17.15
C GLU A 37 -14.77 2.65 -16.53
N ASP A 38 -13.59 2.09 -16.74
CA ASP A 38 -13.16 0.87 -16.05
C ASP A 38 -13.00 1.14 -14.55
N ASN A 39 -13.49 0.21 -13.73
CA ASN A 39 -13.14 0.16 -12.31
C ASN A 39 -11.81 -0.56 -12.13
N PHE A 40 -11.10 -0.28 -11.04
CA PHE A 40 -9.85 -0.94 -10.71
C PHE A 40 -9.94 -1.57 -9.32
N SER A 41 -9.34 -2.74 -9.15
CA SER A 41 -9.10 -3.31 -7.83
C SER A 41 -7.70 -2.98 -7.35
N LEU A 42 -7.58 -2.54 -6.10
CA LEU A 42 -6.32 -2.41 -5.38
C LEU A 42 -6.24 -3.54 -4.34
N GLU A 43 -5.24 -4.41 -4.46
CA GLU A 43 -4.93 -5.46 -3.50
C GLU A 43 -3.56 -5.23 -2.85
N ILE A 44 -3.45 -5.60 -1.59
CA ILE A 44 -2.18 -5.71 -0.85
C ILE A 44 -2.02 -7.12 -0.31
N ASP A 45 -0.80 -7.65 -0.41
CA ASP A 45 -0.33 -8.84 0.31
C ASP A 45 0.98 -8.52 1.06
N VAL A 46 1.02 -8.86 2.34
CA VAL A 46 2.18 -8.80 3.24
C VAL A 46 2.38 -10.20 3.84
N PRO A 47 3.07 -11.11 3.13
CA PRO A 47 3.11 -12.53 3.48
C PRO A 47 3.71 -12.81 4.86
N SER A 48 4.76 -12.07 5.22
CA SER A 48 5.45 -12.17 6.52
C SER A 48 4.54 -11.94 7.73
N SER A 49 3.49 -11.14 7.52
CA SER A 49 2.56 -10.68 8.55
C SER A 49 1.19 -11.34 8.39
N GLY A 50 1.01 -12.16 7.35
CA GLY A 50 -0.26 -12.82 7.02
C GLY A 50 -1.38 -11.84 6.71
N TRP A 51 -1.08 -10.63 6.24
CA TRP A 51 -2.09 -9.61 5.94
C TRP A 51 -2.30 -9.50 4.44
N ARG A 52 -3.53 -9.81 4.02
CA ARG A 52 -3.99 -9.62 2.65
C ARG A 52 -5.35 -8.97 2.64
N THR A 53 -5.55 -7.94 1.83
CA THR A 53 -6.85 -7.28 1.64
C THR A 53 -6.97 -6.66 0.26
N SER A 54 -8.19 -6.50 -0.22
CA SER A 54 -8.49 -5.93 -1.53
C SER A 54 -9.67 -4.95 -1.42
N THR A 55 -9.67 -3.95 -2.29
CA THR A 55 -10.73 -2.95 -2.43
C THR A 55 -10.91 -2.61 -3.90
N ILE A 56 -12.04 -2.00 -4.26
CA ILE A 56 -12.37 -1.62 -5.64
C ILE A 56 -12.65 -0.13 -5.66
N THR A 57 -12.24 0.55 -6.72
CA THR A 57 -12.54 1.96 -6.93
C THR A 57 -14.04 2.18 -7.01
N SER A 58 -14.55 3.14 -6.24
CA SER A 58 -15.95 3.55 -6.29
C SER A 58 -16.07 5.01 -6.71
N HIS A 59 -17.21 5.32 -7.32
CA HIS A 59 -17.61 6.67 -7.69
C HIS A 59 -18.65 7.17 -6.69
N ASP A 60 -18.25 8.08 -5.80
CA ASP A 60 -19.20 8.72 -4.87
C ASP A 60 -19.94 9.89 -5.54
N ASN A 61 -19.30 10.55 -6.52
CA ASN A 61 -19.84 11.68 -7.26
C ASN A 61 -19.41 11.61 -8.74
N ILE A 62 -20.36 11.72 -9.67
CA ILE A 62 -20.13 11.65 -11.13
C ILE A 62 -19.26 12.81 -11.63
N THR A 63 -19.01 13.85 -10.83
CA THR A 63 -18.08 14.94 -11.18
C THR A 63 -16.68 14.78 -10.61
N GLU A 64 -16.42 13.77 -9.78
CA GLU A 64 -15.14 13.54 -9.09
C GLU A 64 -14.41 12.31 -9.63
N ASN A 65 -13.13 12.19 -9.29
CA ASN A 65 -12.31 11.02 -9.62
C ASN A 65 -12.75 9.82 -8.77
N ALA A 66 -12.80 8.63 -9.37
CA ALA A 66 -12.95 7.41 -8.60
C ALA A 66 -11.71 7.12 -7.76
N SER A 67 -11.92 6.59 -6.56
CA SER A 67 -10.81 6.20 -5.70
C SER A 67 -11.09 4.95 -4.90
N ALA A 68 -10.03 4.28 -4.48
CA ALA A 68 -10.07 3.18 -3.54
C ALA A 68 -9.00 3.38 -2.48
N THR A 69 -9.33 3.18 -1.20
CA THR A 69 -8.39 3.37 -0.09
C THR A 69 -8.29 2.12 0.77
N ILE A 70 -7.05 1.73 1.08
CA ILE A 70 -6.73 0.73 2.09
C ILE A 70 -6.00 1.44 3.23
N GLU A 71 -6.52 1.31 4.44
CA GLU A 71 -5.89 1.82 5.65
C GLU A 71 -5.69 0.69 6.65
N ARG A 72 -4.52 0.70 7.29
CA ARG A 72 -4.26 -0.11 8.47
C ARG A 72 -3.43 0.70 9.46
N THR A 73 -3.97 0.82 10.67
CA THR A 73 -3.32 1.48 11.80
C THR A 73 -2.91 0.46 12.86
N GLU A 74 -2.19 0.92 13.88
CA GLU A 74 -1.80 0.11 15.05
C GLU A 74 -1.10 -1.21 14.66
N MET A 75 -0.32 -1.18 13.57
CA MET A 75 0.32 -2.38 13.04
C MET A 75 1.35 -2.97 13.99
N ASN A 76 2.04 -2.10 14.74
CA ASN A 76 2.99 -2.48 15.77
C ASN A 76 2.79 -1.60 17.01
N PRO A 77 3.07 -2.13 18.21
CA PRO A 77 3.05 -1.35 19.43
C PRO A 77 4.18 -0.31 19.43
N SER A 78 3.93 0.81 20.11
CA SER A 78 4.98 1.76 20.45
C SER A 78 5.97 1.10 21.41
N PRO A 79 7.27 1.05 21.08
CA PRO A 79 8.27 0.49 21.98
C PRO A 79 8.43 1.38 23.22
N GLU A 80 8.82 0.75 24.33
CA GLU A 80 9.37 1.49 25.47
C GLU A 80 10.64 2.24 25.04
N SER A 81 10.99 3.33 25.73
CA SER A 81 12.16 4.15 25.41
C SER A 81 12.88 4.59 26.68
N GLY A 82 14.12 5.08 26.53
CA GLY A 82 14.90 5.59 27.66
C GLY A 82 15.54 4.51 28.55
N TYR A 83 15.56 3.26 28.08
CA TYR A 83 16.27 2.17 28.74
C TYR A 83 17.66 1.97 28.13
N THR A 84 18.54 1.31 28.86
CA THR A 84 19.89 0.92 28.41
C THR A 84 19.92 -0.60 28.20
N VAL A 85 20.59 -1.03 27.14
CA VAL A 85 20.79 -2.44 26.79
C VAL A 85 22.28 -2.69 26.55
N TYR A 86 22.69 -3.92 26.82
CA TYR A 86 24.02 -4.41 26.48
C TYR A 86 23.94 -5.17 25.16
N ALA A 87 24.84 -4.83 24.23
CA ALA A 87 24.99 -5.51 22.96
C ALA A 87 26.46 -5.47 22.53
N ASP A 88 26.89 -6.49 21.80
CA ASP A 88 28.27 -6.58 21.30
C ASP A 88 28.50 -5.68 20.07
N SER A 89 27.42 -5.26 19.40
CA SER A 89 27.44 -4.28 18.31
C SER A 89 26.11 -3.53 18.18
N LYS A 90 26.16 -2.37 17.51
CA LYS A 90 24.97 -1.57 17.20
C LYS A 90 24.04 -2.32 16.24
N GLU A 91 24.60 -2.91 15.20
CA GLU A 91 23.85 -3.59 14.13
C GLU A 91 23.09 -4.81 14.67
N GLU A 92 23.71 -5.59 15.55
CA GLU A 92 23.05 -6.73 16.20
C GLU A 92 21.90 -6.26 17.10
N LEU A 93 22.07 -5.15 17.81
CA LEU A 93 21.02 -4.56 18.63
C LEU A 93 19.85 -4.06 17.76
N GLU A 94 20.13 -3.36 16.66
CA GLU A 94 19.10 -2.90 15.73
C GLU A 94 18.31 -4.07 15.16
N GLN A 95 18.98 -5.13 14.73
CA GLN A 95 18.33 -6.34 14.23
C GLN A 95 17.49 -7.02 15.31
N SER A 96 17.98 -7.13 16.53
CA SER A 96 17.24 -7.68 17.66
C SER A 96 15.96 -6.88 17.94
N LEU A 97 16.06 -5.55 17.94
CA LEU A 97 14.92 -4.66 18.16
C LEU A 97 13.92 -4.70 16.99
N LEU A 98 14.37 -4.71 15.73
CA LEU A 98 13.45 -4.75 14.58
C LEU A 98 12.74 -6.10 14.43
N ASN A 99 13.39 -7.20 14.84
CA ASN A 99 12.85 -8.55 14.76
C ASN A 99 12.05 -8.99 16.00
N ASP A 100 11.73 -8.06 16.91
CA ASP A 100 10.87 -8.32 18.06
C ASP A 100 9.58 -9.01 17.61
N PRO A 101 9.23 -10.20 18.14
CA PRO A 101 8.03 -10.94 17.77
C PRO A 101 6.74 -10.12 17.88
N ASN A 102 6.70 -9.14 18.80
CA ASN A 102 5.55 -8.28 19.04
C ASN A 102 5.58 -7.00 18.20
N GLY A 103 6.66 -6.72 17.45
CA GLY A 103 6.89 -5.46 16.75
C GLY A 103 7.37 -5.60 15.31
N ARG A 104 7.20 -6.79 14.71
CA ARG A 104 7.69 -7.13 13.36
C ARG A 104 6.62 -7.15 12.26
N PHE A 105 5.40 -6.68 12.54
CA PHE A 105 4.36 -6.60 11.51
C PHE A 105 4.82 -5.62 10.41
N GLY A 106 4.63 -5.99 9.14
CA GLY A 106 5.08 -5.18 8.01
C GLY A 106 6.57 -5.30 7.68
N GLN A 107 7.32 -6.18 8.34
CA GLN A 107 8.69 -6.54 7.91
C GLN A 107 8.64 -7.41 6.64
N GLY A 108 9.65 -7.34 5.78
CA GLY A 108 9.68 -8.11 4.53
C GLY A 108 8.82 -7.52 3.42
N ASP A 109 8.47 -8.36 2.44
CA ASP A 109 7.85 -7.92 1.18
C ASP A 109 6.42 -7.42 1.35
N TRP A 110 6.17 -6.28 0.70
CA TRP A 110 4.83 -5.74 0.47
C TRP A 110 4.56 -5.75 -1.01
N ILE A 111 3.50 -6.46 -1.40
CA ILE A 111 3.11 -6.67 -2.79
C ILE A 111 1.78 -5.97 -2.99
N TRP A 112 1.77 -4.93 -3.83
CA TRP A 112 0.57 -4.23 -4.24
C TRP A 112 0.18 -4.70 -5.64
N THR A 113 -1.06 -5.13 -5.81
CA THR A 113 -1.57 -5.60 -7.10
C THR A 113 -2.73 -4.72 -7.52
N ILE A 114 -2.55 -3.99 -8.61
CA ILE A 114 -3.57 -3.15 -9.23
C ILE A 114 -4.10 -3.91 -10.45
N THR A 115 -5.39 -4.18 -10.52
CA THR A 115 -5.99 -4.91 -11.64
C THR A 115 -7.11 -4.09 -12.25
N ALA A 116 -7.07 -3.89 -13.57
CA ALA A 116 -8.17 -3.29 -14.32
C ALA A 116 -9.34 -4.29 -14.38
N MET A 117 -10.50 -3.86 -13.89
CA MET A 117 -11.76 -4.61 -13.95
C MET A 117 -12.58 -4.17 -15.16
N GLN A 118 -13.51 -5.02 -15.62
CA GLN A 118 -14.36 -4.72 -16.77
C GLN A 118 -15.36 -3.59 -16.47
N CYS A 119 -15.65 -2.79 -17.49
CA CYS A 119 -16.80 -1.90 -17.54
C CYS A 119 -18.11 -2.65 -17.86
N ASP A 120 -19.25 -2.11 -17.43
CA ASP A 120 -20.59 -2.55 -17.87
C ASP A 120 -21.41 -1.28 -18.18
N PRO A 121 -21.92 -1.07 -19.41
CA PRO A 121 -22.03 -2.03 -20.52
C PRO A 121 -20.90 -1.98 -21.57
N ASP A 122 -20.25 -3.14 -21.77
CA ASP A 122 -19.47 -3.50 -22.95
C ASP A 122 -20.38 -3.45 -24.20
N THR A 123 -20.59 -2.28 -24.80
CA THR A 123 -21.29 -2.17 -26.08
C THR A 123 -20.26 -2.11 -27.22
N PRO A 124 -20.01 -3.23 -27.92
CA PRO A 124 -19.12 -3.23 -29.06
C PRO A 124 -19.76 -2.43 -30.20
N VAL A 125 -19.36 -1.18 -30.35
CA VAL A 125 -19.52 -0.47 -31.62
C VAL A 125 -18.32 -0.87 -32.47
N ASP A 126 -18.56 -1.71 -33.48
CA ASP A 126 -17.57 -2.13 -34.49
C ASP A 126 -16.40 -3.01 -33.97
N GLY A 127 -16.59 -3.71 -32.84
CA GLY A 127 -15.59 -4.65 -32.30
C GLY A 127 -14.34 -4.00 -31.73
N VAL A 128 -14.34 -2.67 -31.57
CA VAL A 128 -13.32 -1.90 -30.87
C VAL A 128 -13.81 -1.71 -29.43
N ASP A 129 -12.98 -2.15 -28.48
CA ASP A 129 -13.14 -1.80 -27.06
C ASP A 129 -13.01 -0.27 -26.94
N PRO A 130 -14.09 0.44 -26.59
CA PRO A 130 -14.14 1.88 -26.76
C PRO A 130 -13.49 2.66 -25.62
N ASP A 131 -13.23 2.02 -24.49
CA ASP A 131 -12.38 2.55 -23.43
C ASP A 131 -10.97 1.93 -23.55
N GLN A 132 -9.93 2.73 -23.30
CA GLN A 132 -8.52 2.27 -23.34
C GLN A 132 -7.97 1.95 -21.94
N GLY A 133 -8.85 1.81 -20.95
CA GLY A 133 -8.49 1.84 -19.53
C GLY A 133 -8.12 3.26 -19.07
N ASN A 134 -8.47 3.59 -17.82
CA ASN A 134 -8.20 4.92 -17.26
C ASN A 134 -6.72 5.06 -16.86
N ASP A 135 -6.19 6.29 -16.98
CA ASP A 135 -4.95 6.66 -16.29
C ASP A 135 -5.18 6.55 -14.78
N TRP A 136 -4.25 5.95 -14.04
CA TRP A 136 -4.36 5.78 -12.60
C TRP A 136 -3.12 6.28 -11.87
N ALA A 137 -3.32 6.77 -10.65
CA ALA A 137 -2.26 7.17 -9.74
C ALA A 137 -2.38 6.38 -8.44
N PHE A 138 -1.28 5.76 -8.02
CA PHE A 138 -1.19 5.04 -6.75
C PHE A 138 -0.28 5.79 -5.79
N ASN A 139 -0.77 6.02 -4.56
CA ASN A 139 0.01 6.65 -3.51
C ASN A 139 -0.13 5.85 -2.21
N ALA A 140 1.00 5.46 -1.61
CA ALA A 140 1.04 4.78 -0.32
C ALA A 140 1.84 5.62 0.68
N ASN A 141 1.19 6.03 1.76
CA ASN A 141 1.80 6.78 2.85
C ASN A 141 2.02 5.87 4.05
N PHE A 142 3.23 5.91 4.59
CA PHE A 142 3.63 5.10 5.73
C PHE A 142 3.99 6.01 6.91
N VAL A 143 3.50 5.64 8.09
CA VAL A 143 4.02 6.17 9.36
C VAL A 143 4.96 5.13 9.92
N VAL A 144 6.22 5.51 10.15
CA VAL A 144 7.26 4.59 10.61
C VAL A 144 7.96 5.12 11.86
N LEU A 145 8.47 4.21 12.67
CA LEU A 145 9.35 4.49 13.80
C LEU A 145 10.78 4.17 13.40
N ILE A 146 11.65 5.18 13.53
CA ILE A 146 13.08 5.07 13.27
C ILE A 146 13.79 4.82 14.60
N LEU A 147 14.55 3.72 14.67
CA LEU A 147 15.37 3.42 15.84
C LEU A 147 16.47 4.47 16.01
N ARG A 148 16.64 4.94 17.25
CA ARG A 148 17.75 5.82 17.64
C ARG A 148 18.48 5.19 18.80
N ILE A 149 19.70 4.74 18.51
CA ILE A 149 20.60 4.12 19.48
C ILE A 149 21.77 5.08 19.72
N SER A 150 22.18 5.22 20.97
CA SER A 150 23.34 5.99 21.36
C SER A 150 24.14 5.19 22.35
N GLU A 151 25.45 5.13 22.13
CA GLU A 151 26.37 4.49 23.06
C GLU A 151 26.47 5.34 24.34
N VAL A 152 26.48 4.66 25.48
CA VAL A 152 26.73 5.29 26.78
C VAL A 152 27.99 4.66 27.34
N ALA A 153 29.08 5.44 27.43
CA ALA A 153 30.29 5.01 28.12
C ALA A 153 30.02 4.92 29.64
N ILE A 154 30.43 3.82 30.26
CA ILE A 154 30.44 3.62 31.72
C ILE A 154 31.86 3.91 32.24
#